data_AF-A0A7W1FPB6-F1
#
_entry.id   AF-A0A7W1FPB6-F1
#
_cell.length_a   1.000
_cell.length_b   1.000
_cell.length_c   1.000
_cell.angle_alpha   90.00
_cell.angle_beta   90.00
_cell.angle_gamma   90.00
#
_symmetry.space_group_name_H-M   'P 1'
#
loop_
_entity.id
_entity.type
_entity.pdbx_description
1 polymer ?
#
loop_
_entity_poly.entity_id
_entity_poly.type
_entity_poly.pdbx_seq_one_letter_code
_entity_poly.pdbx_strand_id
1 'polypeptide(L)'
;MHRTVVIMCLLAVLVTPRLSAETAYQPLMIAGWQVLLDEGCRQGAEEERRAFDVVLAEQIARLGRLPVAARERLRQAVRIYVSSATYRKFGAQHHPSAEWLGQNGYPREMAGHVEICNWREFTGLVRNQPFCLLHEMAHAFHHLTPASDAEIRTAYERAKAAGLYRKVTRGRGKELVEAYALSTRQEYFAELSEAYFGENDFAPYDRAELRAYDQDGLRLIERVWGVTADGVAP
;
A
#
# COMPACT_ATOMS: atom_id res chain seq x y z
N MET A 1 -16.62 -62.81 -32.40
CA MET A 1 -15.42 -62.17 -31.80
C MET A 1 -15.50 -60.67 -32.08
N HIS A 2 -16.03 -59.87 -31.15
CA HIS A 2 -16.06 -58.41 -31.27
C HIS A 2 -15.11 -57.83 -30.22
N ARG A 3 -14.05 -57.16 -30.69
CA ARG A 3 -13.03 -56.51 -29.84
C ARG A 3 -13.55 -55.12 -29.47
N THR A 4 -13.93 -54.94 -28.22
CA THR A 4 -14.23 -53.63 -27.64
C THR A 4 -12.92 -52.84 -27.55
N VAL A 5 -12.81 -51.75 -28.29
CA VAL A 5 -11.71 -50.78 -28.14
C VAL A 5 -12.13 -49.79 -27.05
N VAL A 6 -11.48 -49.87 -25.89
CA VAL A 6 -11.62 -48.88 -24.82
C VAL A 6 -10.64 -47.75 -25.13
N ILE A 7 -11.17 -46.62 -25.61
CA ILE A 7 -10.40 -45.38 -25.75
C ILE A 7 -10.32 -44.76 -24.35
N MET A 8 -9.16 -44.93 -23.71
CA MET A 8 -8.86 -44.27 -22.44
C MET A 8 -8.41 -42.83 -22.76
N CYS A 9 -9.35 -41.88 -22.69
CA CYS A 9 -9.03 -40.46 -22.72
C CYS A 9 -8.20 -40.11 -21.48
N LEU A 10 -6.89 -39.95 -21.65
CA LEU A 10 -6.05 -39.28 -20.67
C LEU A 10 -6.50 -37.80 -20.60
N LEU A 11 -7.26 -37.44 -19.56
CA LEU A 11 -7.38 -36.04 -19.18
C LEU A 11 -6.01 -35.59 -18.67
N ALA A 12 -5.25 -34.90 -19.51
CA ALA A 12 -4.13 -34.10 -19.05
C ALA A 12 -4.71 -32.96 -18.20
N VAL A 13 -4.64 -33.09 -16.88
CA VAL A 13 -4.84 -31.96 -15.98
C VAL A 13 -3.69 -31.01 -16.25
N LEU A 14 -3.94 -29.95 -17.02
CA LEU A 14 -3.03 -28.82 -17.15
C LEU A 14 -2.91 -28.19 -15.76
N VAL A 15 -1.89 -28.62 -15.00
CA VAL A 15 -1.46 -27.91 -13.80
C VAL A 15 -0.87 -26.60 -14.30
N THR A 16 -1.67 -25.52 -14.26
CA THR A 16 -1.15 -24.17 -14.47
C THR A 16 -0.03 -23.96 -13.46
N PRO A 17 1.21 -23.68 -13.91
CA PRO A 17 2.32 -23.48 -12.99
C PRO A 17 1.96 -22.33 -12.05
N ARG A 18 2.12 -22.56 -10.74
CA ARG A 18 1.99 -21.47 -9.76
C ARG A 18 3.08 -20.45 -10.07
N LEU A 19 2.68 -19.20 -10.31
CA LEU A 19 3.61 -18.08 -10.39
C LEU A 19 4.37 -17.98 -9.06
N SER A 20 5.70 -18.02 -9.11
CA SER A 20 6.55 -17.72 -7.97
C SER A 20 7.06 -16.29 -8.11
N ALA A 21 7.00 -15.52 -7.03
CA ALA A 21 7.60 -14.19 -6.99
C ALA A 21 9.13 -14.25 -7.20
N GLU A 22 9.79 -15.31 -6.72
CA GLU A 22 11.26 -15.44 -6.74
C GLU A 22 11.84 -15.54 -8.15
N THR A 23 11.06 -16.05 -9.11
CA THR A 23 11.50 -16.16 -10.51
C THR A 23 11.01 -15.00 -11.37
N ALA A 24 9.95 -14.30 -10.95
CA ALA A 24 9.32 -13.22 -11.72
C ALA A 24 9.87 -11.83 -11.40
N TYR A 25 10.39 -11.61 -10.18
CA TYR A 25 10.87 -10.30 -9.75
C TYR A 25 12.35 -10.34 -9.35
N GLN A 26 13.09 -9.31 -9.72
CA GLN A 26 14.48 -9.14 -9.33
C GLN A 26 14.64 -8.02 -8.29
N PRO A 27 15.41 -8.25 -7.22
CA PRO A 27 15.59 -7.27 -6.15
C PRO A 27 16.57 -6.15 -6.53
N LEU A 28 16.29 -4.96 -6.03
CA LEU A 28 17.11 -3.77 -6.04
C LEU A 28 17.02 -3.09 -4.67
N MET A 29 18.13 -2.54 -4.18
CA MET A 29 18.14 -1.75 -2.95
C MET A 29 18.04 -0.26 -3.27
N ILE A 30 17.06 0.42 -2.69
CA ILE A 30 16.91 1.88 -2.80
C ILE A 30 16.78 2.46 -1.39
N ALA A 31 17.75 3.29 -0.98
CA ALA A 31 17.77 3.92 0.36
C ALA A 31 17.49 2.93 1.51
N GLY A 32 18.00 1.70 1.41
CA GLY A 32 17.83 0.65 2.41
C GLY A 32 16.53 -0.16 2.31
N TRP A 33 15.65 0.12 1.34
CA TRP A 33 14.43 -0.65 1.05
C TRP A 33 14.67 -1.68 -0.06
N GLN A 34 14.08 -2.87 0.11
CA GLN A 34 14.04 -3.90 -0.93
C GLN A 34 12.90 -3.63 -1.90
N VAL A 35 13.25 -3.25 -3.13
CA VAL A 35 12.32 -3.06 -4.25
C VAL A 35 12.51 -4.21 -5.23
N LEU A 36 11.43 -4.90 -5.58
CA LEU A 36 11.46 -6.04 -6.48
C LEU A 36 10.76 -5.66 -7.78
N LEU A 37 11.51 -5.72 -8.88
CA LEU A 37 11.06 -5.27 -10.20
C LEU A 37 10.71 -6.48 -11.07
N ASP A 38 9.51 -6.47 -11.66
CA ASP A 38 9.17 -7.46 -12.67
C ASP A 38 9.96 -7.27 -13.97
N GLU A 39 9.90 -8.26 -14.86
CA GLU A 39 10.60 -8.21 -16.14
C GLU A 39 10.19 -7.00 -16.99
N GLY A 40 8.88 -6.69 -17.04
CA GLY A 40 8.37 -5.59 -17.86
C GLY A 40 8.87 -4.21 -17.41
N CYS A 41 9.13 -4.03 -16.11
CA CYS A 41 9.78 -2.86 -15.57
C CYS A 41 11.27 -2.84 -15.93
N ARG A 42 11.97 -3.97 -15.75
CA ARG A 42 13.41 -4.10 -16.04
C ARG A 42 13.77 -3.89 -17.51
N GLN A 43 12.91 -4.34 -18.42
CA GLN A 43 13.10 -4.19 -19.87
C GLN A 43 12.46 -2.92 -20.44
N GLY A 44 11.85 -2.07 -19.61
CA GLY A 44 11.28 -0.80 -20.03
C GLY A 44 12.32 0.12 -20.65
N ALA A 45 11.92 0.91 -21.65
CA ALA A 45 12.82 1.87 -22.29
C ALA A 45 13.37 2.87 -21.26
N GLU A 46 14.65 3.24 -21.39
CA GLU A 46 15.34 4.08 -20.40
C GLU A 46 14.61 5.41 -20.14
N GLU A 47 14.08 6.04 -21.19
CA GLU A 47 13.36 7.31 -21.09
C GLU A 47 12.05 7.17 -20.28
N GLU A 48 11.26 6.12 -20.53
CA GLU A 48 10.04 5.82 -19.78
C GLU A 48 10.36 5.52 -18.30
N ARG A 49 11.43 4.76 -18.08
CA ARG A 49 11.84 4.29 -16.76
C ARG A 49 12.36 5.42 -15.88
N ARG A 50 13.04 6.40 -16.47
CA ARG A 50 13.63 7.54 -15.76
C ARG A 50 12.60 8.33 -14.95
N ALA A 51 11.42 8.59 -15.52
CA ALA A 51 10.36 9.31 -14.82
C ALA A 51 9.81 8.51 -13.62
N PHE A 52 9.65 7.19 -13.80
CA PHE A 52 9.25 6.29 -12.72
C PHE A 52 10.30 6.23 -11.60
N ASP A 53 11.58 6.05 -11.94
CA ASP A 53 12.65 5.91 -10.94
C ASP A 53 12.80 7.18 -10.07
N VAL A 54 12.63 8.38 -10.66
CA VAL A 54 12.61 9.65 -9.91
C VAL A 54 11.45 9.68 -8.91
N VAL A 55 10.23 9.37 -9.37
CA VAL A 55 9.05 9.37 -8.50
C VAL A 55 9.15 8.29 -7.42
N LEU A 56 9.65 7.09 -7.76
CA LEU A 56 9.87 6.03 -6.78
C LEU A 56 10.89 6.44 -5.71
N ALA A 57 12.01 7.04 -6.10
CA ALA A 57 13.02 7.54 -5.16
C ALA A 57 12.44 8.61 -4.22
N GLU A 58 11.60 9.50 -4.75
CA GLU A 58 10.90 10.51 -3.94
C GLU A 58 9.91 9.88 -2.95
N GLN A 59 9.11 8.92 -3.39
CA GLN A 59 8.17 8.20 -2.53
C GLN A 59 8.91 7.44 -1.41
N ILE A 60 10.02 6.79 -1.72
CA ILE A 60 10.87 6.12 -0.73
C ILE A 60 11.49 7.13 0.24
N ALA A 61 11.93 8.30 -0.25
CA ALA A 61 12.44 9.37 0.63
C ALA A 61 11.37 9.89 1.60
N ARG A 62 10.10 9.97 1.17
CA ARG A 62 8.97 10.36 2.04
C ARG A 62 8.74 9.38 3.19
N LEU A 63 9.07 8.10 3.04
CA LEU A 63 9.05 7.12 4.16
C LEU A 63 10.05 7.49 5.27
N GLY A 64 11.03 8.34 4.98
CA GLY A 64 11.93 8.94 5.97
C GLY A 64 11.22 9.77 7.04
N ARG A 65 9.96 10.17 6.82
CA ARG A 65 9.16 10.94 7.78
C ARG A 65 8.53 10.07 8.88
N LEU A 66 8.50 8.75 8.70
CA LEU A 66 8.00 7.82 9.71
C LEU A 66 8.96 7.76 10.92
N PRO A 67 8.44 7.49 12.13
CA PRO A 67 9.29 7.29 13.31
C PRO A 67 10.32 6.19 13.07
N VAL A 68 11.55 6.42 13.54
CA VAL A 68 12.70 5.55 13.24
C VAL A 68 12.40 4.07 13.53
N ALA A 69 11.86 3.75 14.70
CA ALA A 69 11.55 2.37 15.08
C ALA A 69 10.52 1.72 14.12
N ALA A 70 9.48 2.46 13.74
CA ALA A 70 8.46 1.96 12.81
C ALA A 70 9.03 1.79 11.39
N ARG A 71 9.83 2.78 10.93
CA ARG A 71 10.51 2.75 9.63
C ARG A 71 11.46 1.57 9.52
N GLU A 72 12.28 1.32 10.53
CA GLU A 72 13.22 0.19 10.54
C GLU A 72 12.49 -1.15 10.55
N ARG A 73 11.41 -1.27 11.33
CA ARG A 73 10.58 -2.46 11.34
C ARG A 73 9.97 -2.75 9.96
N LEU A 74 9.41 -1.73 9.31
CA LEU A 74 8.86 -1.86 7.95
C LEU A 74 9.96 -2.24 6.96
N ARG A 75 11.12 -1.58 7.01
CA ARG A 75 12.24 -1.82 6.11
C ARG A 75 12.77 -3.27 6.19
N GLN A 76 12.69 -3.89 7.37
CA GLN A 76 13.09 -5.28 7.58
C GLN A 76 12.01 -6.29 7.15
N ALA A 77 10.73 -5.96 7.35
CA ALA A 77 9.63 -6.90 7.19
C ALA A 77 8.90 -6.80 5.85
N VAL A 78 8.97 -5.66 5.18
CA VAL A 78 8.11 -5.32 4.03
C VAL A 78 8.95 -5.08 2.79
N ARG A 79 8.52 -5.69 1.69
CA ARG A 79 9.08 -5.55 0.36
C ARG A 79 8.15 -4.71 -0.52
N ILE A 80 8.71 -4.00 -1.50
CA ILE A 80 7.95 -3.22 -2.47
C ILE A 80 8.05 -3.92 -3.83
N TYR A 81 6.97 -4.53 -4.29
CA TYR A 81 6.86 -5.12 -5.62
C TYR A 81 6.47 -4.05 -6.63
N VAL A 82 7.10 -4.08 -7.80
CA VAL A 82 6.82 -3.19 -8.91
C VAL A 82 6.40 -4.03 -10.11
N SER A 83 5.12 -3.95 -10.43
CA SER A 83 4.48 -4.74 -11.48
C SER A 83 4.23 -3.90 -12.74
N SER A 84 4.11 -4.59 -13.88
CA SER A 84 3.80 -4.04 -15.20
C SER A 84 2.34 -4.31 -15.58
N ALA A 85 1.41 -4.02 -14.66
CA ALA A 85 -0.01 -4.32 -14.80
C ALA A 85 -0.36 -5.81 -14.91
N THR A 86 0.52 -6.69 -14.44
CA THR A 86 0.38 -8.16 -14.50
C THR A 86 -0.94 -8.64 -13.86
N TYR A 87 -1.34 -7.99 -12.76
CA TYR A 87 -2.55 -8.39 -12.01
C TYR A 87 -3.60 -7.28 -11.89
N ARG A 88 -3.16 -6.02 -11.79
CA ARG A 88 -4.02 -4.84 -11.65
C ARG A 88 -3.51 -3.69 -12.50
N LYS A 89 -4.41 -3.03 -13.23
CA LYS A 89 -4.03 -2.00 -14.23
C LYS A 89 -3.49 -0.70 -13.64
N PHE A 90 -3.88 -0.37 -12.40
CA PHE A 90 -3.59 0.91 -11.77
C PHE A 90 -3.65 0.80 -10.24
N GLY A 91 -2.85 1.62 -9.56
CA GLY A 91 -2.85 1.81 -8.12
C GLY A 91 -1.59 1.29 -7.43
N ALA A 92 -1.54 1.53 -6.12
CA ALA A 92 -0.70 0.80 -5.19
C ALA A 92 -1.62 0.01 -4.24
N GLN A 93 -1.12 -1.05 -3.62
CA GLN A 93 -1.88 -1.84 -2.64
C GLN A 93 -0.97 -2.65 -1.72
N HIS A 94 -1.36 -2.77 -0.46
CA HIS A 94 -0.86 -3.76 0.48
C HIS A 94 -1.66 -5.06 0.37
N HIS A 95 -0.97 -6.20 0.46
CA HIS A 95 -1.56 -7.52 0.26
C HIS A 95 -1.66 -8.32 1.56
N PRO A 96 -2.81 -8.38 2.26
CA PRO A 96 -2.87 -9.00 3.58
C PRO A 96 -3.00 -10.54 3.59
N SER A 97 -3.35 -11.18 2.46
CA SER A 97 -3.73 -12.61 2.45
C SER A 97 -3.07 -13.40 1.33
N ALA A 98 -2.19 -14.34 1.71
CA ALA A 98 -1.60 -15.32 0.80
C ALA A 98 -2.65 -16.24 0.16
N GLU A 99 -3.76 -16.48 0.86
CA GLU A 99 -4.86 -17.29 0.33
C GLU A 99 -5.55 -16.58 -0.82
N TRP A 100 -5.99 -15.34 -0.59
CA TRP A 100 -6.66 -14.52 -1.58
C TRP A 100 -5.76 -14.29 -2.80
N LEU A 101 -4.47 -13.99 -2.58
CA LEU A 101 -3.49 -13.83 -3.65
C LEU A 101 -3.46 -15.05 -4.58
N GLY A 102 -3.28 -16.24 -4.01
CA GLY A 102 -3.21 -17.46 -4.81
C GLY A 102 -4.52 -17.85 -5.49
N GLN A 103 -5.67 -17.43 -4.97
CA GLN A 103 -6.98 -17.61 -5.62
C GLN A 103 -7.20 -16.63 -6.78
N ASN A 104 -6.53 -15.47 -6.76
CA ASN A 104 -6.67 -14.42 -7.77
C ASN A 104 -5.46 -14.33 -8.72
N GLY A 105 -4.64 -15.38 -8.79
CA GLY A 105 -3.54 -15.50 -9.74
C GLY A 105 -2.26 -14.74 -9.37
N TYR A 106 -2.17 -14.19 -8.16
CA TYR A 106 -0.97 -13.55 -7.66
C TYR A 106 0.00 -14.58 -7.03
N PRO A 107 1.31 -14.27 -6.97
CA PRO A 107 2.27 -14.95 -6.12
C PRO A 107 1.86 -14.83 -4.65
N ARG A 108 1.83 -15.94 -3.94
CA ARG A 108 1.41 -15.99 -2.52
C ARG A 108 2.42 -15.29 -1.60
N GLU A 109 3.67 -15.22 -2.05
CA GLU A 109 4.80 -14.59 -1.37
C GLU A 109 4.65 -13.08 -1.26
N MET A 110 3.75 -12.45 -2.04
CA MET A 110 3.43 -11.03 -1.91
C MET A 110 2.62 -10.71 -0.65
N ALA A 111 2.15 -11.71 0.11
CA ALA A 111 1.41 -11.49 1.35
C ALA A 111 2.27 -10.75 2.39
N GLY A 112 1.70 -9.71 3.02
CA GLY A 112 2.37 -8.80 3.95
C GLY A 112 3.24 -7.75 3.27
N HIS A 113 3.16 -7.61 1.94
CA HIS A 113 3.99 -6.69 1.16
C HIS A 113 3.17 -5.66 0.39
N VAL A 114 3.86 -4.66 -0.13
CA VAL A 114 3.27 -3.57 -0.91
C VAL A 114 3.56 -3.81 -2.38
N GLU A 115 2.61 -3.49 -3.23
CA GLU A 115 2.73 -3.54 -4.69
C GLU A 115 2.41 -2.18 -5.31
N ILE A 116 3.31 -1.69 -6.16
CA ILE A 116 3.00 -0.71 -7.21
C ILE A 116 2.48 -1.51 -8.42
N CYS A 117 1.18 -1.43 -8.68
CA CYS A 117 0.50 -2.35 -9.59
C CYS A 117 0.91 -2.16 -11.06
N ASN A 118 1.23 -0.93 -11.44
CA ASN A 118 1.66 -0.57 -12.78
C ASN A 118 2.64 0.60 -12.72
N TRP A 119 3.92 0.33 -12.94
CA TRP A 119 4.98 1.34 -12.87
C TRP A 119 4.82 2.48 -13.87
N ARG A 120 4.19 2.24 -15.03
CA ARG A 120 3.95 3.27 -16.06
C ARG A 120 2.93 4.32 -15.60
N GLU A 121 1.96 3.89 -14.81
CA GLU A 121 0.90 4.77 -14.30
C GLU A 121 1.23 5.40 -12.95
N PHE A 122 2.29 4.93 -12.29
CA PHE A 122 2.63 5.35 -10.93
C PHE A 122 2.87 6.86 -10.83
N THR A 123 3.47 7.48 -11.85
CA THR A 123 3.67 8.95 -11.86
C THR A 123 2.34 9.72 -11.91
N GLY A 124 1.31 9.15 -12.53
CA GLY A 124 -0.05 9.71 -12.55
C GLY A 124 -0.76 9.49 -11.22
N LEU A 125 -0.58 8.34 -10.58
CA LEU A 125 -1.06 8.06 -9.23
C LEU A 125 -0.52 9.09 -8.23
N VAL A 126 0.80 9.26 -8.18
CA VAL A 126 1.47 10.17 -7.21
C VAL A 126 1.05 11.64 -7.38
N ARG A 127 0.69 12.06 -8.60
CA ARG A 127 0.14 13.41 -8.82
C ARG A 127 -1.20 13.64 -8.13
N ASN A 128 -1.99 12.60 -7.95
CA ASN A 128 -3.32 12.68 -7.33
C ASN A 128 -3.29 12.23 -5.86
N GLN A 129 -2.40 11.30 -5.51
CA GLN A 129 -2.22 10.74 -4.17
C GLN A 129 -0.73 10.82 -3.79
N PRO A 130 -0.28 11.99 -3.31
CA PRO A 130 1.13 12.24 -3.13
C PRO A 130 1.78 11.27 -2.14
N PHE A 131 1.08 10.78 -1.12
CA PHE A 131 1.65 9.88 -0.13
C PHE A 131 1.16 8.42 -0.28
N CYS A 132 0.74 8.00 -1.47
CA CYS A 132 0.24 6.64 -1.73
C CYS A 132 1.21 5.51 -1.31
N LEU A 133 2.53 5.65 -1.45
CA LEU A 133 3.43 4.61 -0.94
C LEU A 133 3.43 4.55 0.60
N LEU A 134 3.33 5.71 1.26
CA LEU A 134 3.20 5.78 2.73
C LEU A 134 1.86 5.20 3.19
N HIS A 135 0.78 5.44 2.45
CA HIS A 135 -0.53 4.83 2.66
C HIS A 135 -0.42 3.30 2.74
N GLU A 136 0.16 2.68 1.73
CA GLU A 136 0.31 1.22 1.71
C GLU A 136 1.26 0.72 2.80
N MET A 137 2.29 1.50 3.14
CA MET A 137 3.15 1.20 4.29
C MET A 137 2.41 1.33 5.63
N ALA A 138 1.38 2.16 5.73
CA ALA A 138 0.53 2.25 6.92
C ALA A 138 -0.32 0.98 7.06
N HIS A 139 -0.87 0.44 5.97
CA HIS A 139 -1.51 -0.88 5.98
C HIS A 139 -0.55 -1.98 6.40
N ALA A 140 0.65 -2.01 5.83
CA ALA A 140 1.67 -2.99 6.19
C ALA A 140 2.08 -2.86 7.67
N PHE A 141 2.25 -1.64 8.17
CA PHE A 141 2.56 -1.38 9.57
C PHE A 141 1.46 -1.88 10.49
N HIS A 142 0.19 -1.58 10.17
CA HIS A 142 -0.96 -2.05 10.92
C HIS A 142 -1.03 -3.59 10.94
N HIS A 143 -0.74 -4.25 9.81
CA HIS A 143 -0.64 -5.72 9.76
C HIS A 143 0.43 -6.25 10.72
N LEU A 144 1.55 -5.55 10.86
CA LEU A 144 2.62 -5.90 11.78
C LEU A 144 2.27 -5.56 13.25
N THR A 145 1.30 -4.69 13.52
CA THR A 145 0.90 -4.25 14.87
C THR A 145 -0.55 -4.64 15.22
N PRO A 146 -0.90 -5.94 15.24
CA PRO A 146 -2.28 -6.38 15.47
C PRO A 146 -2.86 -5.92 16.82
N ALA A 147 -2.01 -5.68 17.83
CA ALA A 147 -2.43 -5.15 19.13
C ALA A 147 -3.04 -3.73 19.04
N SER A 148 -2.71 -2.96 18.01
CA SER A 148 -3.22 -1.60 17.80
C SER A 148 -4.62 -1.56 17.15
N ASP A 149 -5.09 -2.66 16.56
CA ASP A 149 -6.36 -2.70 15.80
C ASP A 149 -7.57 -2.31 16.67
N ALA A 150 -7.58 -2.72 17.94
CA ALA A 150 -8.68 -2.40 18.86
C ALA A 150 -8.78 -0.89 19.12
N GLU A 151 -7.65 -0.20 19.22
CA GLU A 151 -7.61 1.24 19.42
C GLU A 151 -7.97 2.00 18.14
N ILE A 152 -7.43 1.57 17.00
CA ILE A 152 -7.77 2.11 15.67
C ILE A 152 -9.27 2.00 15.42
N ARG A 153 -9.86 0.84 15.68
CA ARG A 153 -11.31 0.62 15.58
C ARG A 153 -12.08 1.58 16.47
N THR A 154 -11.63 1.78 17.71
CA THR A 154 -12.32 2.67 18.65
C THR A 154 -12.33 4.12 18.17
N ALA A 155 -11.19 4.63 17.66
CA ALA A 155 -11.10 5.97 17.10
C ALA A 155 -11.93 6.12 15.81
N TYR A 156 -11.84 5.14 14.90
CA TYR A 156 -12.65 5.11 13.67
C TYR A 156 -14.15 5.20 13.96
N GLU A 157 -14.67 4.37 14.87
CA GLU A 157 -16.10 4.38 15.21
C GLU A 157 -16.53 5.71 15.88
N ARG A 158 -15.66 6.33 16.68
CA ARG A 158 -15.91 7.67 17.26
C ARG A 158 -15.99 8.75 16.18
N ALA A 159 -15.01 8.78 15.26
CA ALA A 159 -15.02 9.72 14.15
C ALA A 159 -16.27 9.58 13.27
N LYS A 160 -16.66 8.34 12.97
CA LYS A 160 -17.85 8.00 12.20
C LYS A 160 -19.15 8.41 12.91
N ALA A 161 -19.24 8.19 14.23
CA ALA A 161 -20.37 8.59 15.07
C ALA A 161 -20.48 10.13 15.20
N ALA A 162 -19.34 10.83 15.24
CA ALA A 162 -19.28 12.28 15.23
C ALA A 162 -19.60 12.91 13.86
N GLY A 163 -19.78 12.11 12.81
CA GLY A 163 -20.07 12.58 11.47
C GLY A 163 -18.88 13.19 10.73
N LEU A 164 -17.66 12.99 11.25
CA LEU A 164 -16.42 13.41 10.59
C LEU A 164 -16.28 12.69 9.24
N TYR A 165 -15.53 13.31 8.33
CA TYR A 165 -15.16 12.76 7.01
C TYR A 165 -16.32 12.53 6.03
N ARG A 166 -17.58 12.82 6.38
CA ARG A 166 -18.75 12.61 5.49
C ARG A 166 -18.89 13.61 4.34
N LYS A 167 -18.37 14.81 4.54
CA LYS A 167 -18.48 15.94 3.60
C LYS A 167 -17.18 16.75 3.66
N VAL A 168 -16.16 16.26 2.97
CA VAL A 168 -14.84 16.88 2.87
C VAL A 168 -14.51 17.15 1.42
N THR A 169 -13.57 18.05 1.16
CA THR A 169 -13.06 18.25 -0.19
C THR A 169 -12.01 17.19 -0.53
N ARG A 170 -11.84 16.92 -1.83
CA ARG A 170 -10.75 16.11 -2.39
C ARG A 170 -9.93 16.95 -3.36
N GLY A 171 -8.60 16.79 -3.36
CA GLY A 171 -7.68 17.49 -4.26
C GLY A 171 -7.77 19.02 -4.18
N ARG A 172 -8.13 19.56 -3.01
CA ARG A 172 -8.44 20.99 -2.77
C ARG A 172 -9.49 21.55 -3.73
N GLY A 173 -10.37 20.69 -4.24
CA GLY A 173 -11.52 21.05 -5.05
C GLY A 173 -12.65 21.70 -4.24
N LYS A 174 -13.75 22.03 -4.92
CA LYS A 174 -14.93 22.66 -4.31
C LYS A 174 -16.03 21.67 -3.92
N GLU A 175 -16.03 20.49 -4.51
CA GLU A 175 -17.03 19.47 -4.26
C GLU A 175 -16.79 18.79 -2.90
N LEU A 176 -17.88 18.57 -2.16
CA LEU A 176 -17.86 17.82 -0.91
C LEU A 176 -18.23 16.37 -1.16
N VAL A 177 -17.36 15.46 -0.75
CA VAL A 177 -17.47 14.02 -0.90
C VAL A 177 -17.28 13.32 0.45
N GLU A 178 -17.69 12.05 0.52
CA GLU A 178 -17.31 11.20 1.65
C GLU A 178 -15.82 10.80 1.49
N ALA A 179 -15.01 11.01 2.53
CA ALA A 179 -13.59 10.70 2.49
C ALA A 179 -13.37 9.19 2.44
N TYR A 180 -12.31 8.76 1.75
CA TYR A 180 -11.95 7.34 1.67
C TYR A 180 -11.65 6.73 3.04
N ALA A 181 -11.20 7.54 3.99
CA ALA A 181 -11.04 7.21 5.40
C ALA A 181 -12.28 6.57 6.07
N LEU A 182 -13.49 6.76 5.54
CA LEU A 182 -14.69 6.11 6.10
C LEU A 182 -14.96 4.70 5.58
N SER A 183 -14.25 4.24 4.55
CA SER A 183 -14.46 2.94 3.92
C SER A 183 -14.21 1.79 4.90
N THR A 184 -13.07 1.80 5.58
CA THR A 184 -12.73 0.84 6.64
C THR A 184 -11.86 1.51 7.71
N ARG A 185 -11.69 0.86 8.86
CA ARG A 185 -10.77 1.33 9.90
C ARG A 185 -9.30 1.29 9.46
N GLN A 186 -8.95 0.40 8.52
CA GLN A 186 -7.63 0.33 7.92
C GLN A 186 -7.37 1.57 7.05
N GLU A 187 -8.36 1.96 6.24
CA GLU A 187 -8.30 3.18 5.41
C GLU A 187 -8.25 4.43 6.28
N TYR A 188 -9.05 4.48 7.35
CA TYR A 188 -8.97 5.57 8.32
C TYR A 188 -7.55 5.74 8.87
N PHE A 189 -6.89 4.64 9.27
CA PHE A 189 -5.52 4.71 9.75
C PHE A 189 -4.53 5.17 8.67
N ALA A 190 -4.67 4.68 7.44
CA ALA A 190 -3.76 5.01 6.34
C ALA A 190 -3.89 6.47 5.88
N GLU A 191 -5.11 6.93 5.63
CA GLU A 191 -5.42 8.31 5.21
C GLU A 191 -4.98 9.34 6.25
N LEU A 192 -5.24 9.08 7.54
CA LEU A 192 -4.77 9.97 8.61
C LEU A 192 -3.24 9.94 8.75
N SER A 193 -2.58 8.83 8.42
CA SER A 193 -1.11 8.75 8.39
C SER A 193 -0.55 9.61 7.25
N GLU A 194 -1.20 9.66 6.08
CA GLU A 194 -0.83 10.57 4.99
C GLU A 194 -0.93 12.03 5.45
N ALA A 195 -2.07 12.44 6.00
CA ALA A 195 -2.25 13.80 6.50
C ALA A 195 -1.21 14.16 7.59
N TYR A 196 -0.92 13.23 8.50
CA TYR A 196 -0.02 13.50 9.61
C TYR A 196 1.46 13.64 9.21
N PHE A 197 1.97 12.73 8.36
CA PHE A 197 3.38 12.73 7.95
C PHE A 197 3.62 13.51 6.65
N GLY A 198 2.58 13.89 5.93
CA GLY A 198 2.68 14.38 4.57
C GLY A 198 1.49 15.20 4.12
N GLU A 199 0.92 14.77 3.02
CA GLU A 199 -0.25 15.36 2.39
C GLU A 199 -1.21 14.24 1.99
N ASN A 200 -2.45 14.32 2.46
CA ASN A 200 -3.53 13.46 2.02
C ASN A 200 -4.23 14.04 0.79
N ASP A 201 -4.91 13.23 -0.03
CA ASP A 201 -5.71 13.74 -1.15
C ASP A 201 -7.14 14.16 -0.75
N PHE A 202 -7.59 13.78 0.46
CA PHE A 202 -8.82 14.27 1.08
C PHE A 202 -8.54 15.18 2.27
N ALA A 203 -9.42 16.16 2.52
CA ALA A 203 -9.35 16.95 3.76
C ALA A 203 -9.66 16.05 4.97
N PRO A 204 -8.98 16.23 6.12
CA PRO A 204 -7.88 17.16 6.37
C PRO A 204 -6.62 16.79 5.59
N TYR A 205 -6.04 17.78 4.91
CA TYR A 205 -4.94 17.55 3.95
C TYR A 205 -3.58 17.38 4.62
N ASP A 206 -3.39 17.98 5.78
CA ASP A 206 -2.11 17.97 6.49
C ASP A 206 -2.29 17.84 8.02
N ARG A 207 -1.18 17.79 8.74
CA ARG A 207 -1.17 17.60 10.21
C ARG A 207 -1.86 18.74 10.96
N ALA A 208 -1.80 19.98 10.44
CA ALA A 208 -2.41 21.12 11.10
C ALA A 208 -3.94 21.07 10.94
N GLU A 209 -4.41 20.78 9.73
CA GLU A 209 -5.83 20.55 9.48
C GLU A 209 -6.35 19.34 10.27
N LEU A 210 -5.60 18.24 10.32
CA LEU A 210 -5.97 17.03 11.07
C LEU A 210 -6.11 17.35 12.56
N ARG A 211 -5.18 18.12 13.14
CA ARG A 211 -5.24 18.56 14.53
C ARG A 211 -6.49 19.37 14.84
N ALA A 212 -6.91 20.23 13.91
CA ALA A 212 -8.10 21.06 14.07
C ALA A 212 -9.41 20.28 13.84
N TYR A 213 -9.38 19.28 12.96
CA TYR A 213 -10.56 18.55 12.49
C TYR A 213 -10.86 17.29 13.33
N ASP A 214 -9.86 16.45 13.59
CA ASP A 214 -9.96 15.20 14.34
C ASP A 214 -8.78 15.05 15.31
N GLN A 215 -8.90 15.68 16.48
CA GLN A 215 -7.87 15.64 17.51
C GLN A 215 -7.69 14.23 18.11
N ASP A 216 -8.74 13.40 18.13
CA ASP A 216 -8.66 12.02 18.59
C ASP A 216 -7.89 11.15 17.58
N GLY A 217 -8.18 11.31 16.29
CA GLY A 217 -7.44 10.71 15.19
C GLY A 217 -5.96 11.11 15.18
N LEU A 218 -5.65 12.40 15.38
CA LEU A 218 -4.27 12.86 15.52
C LEU A 218 -3.53 12.11 16.65
N ARG A 219 -4.14 12.03 17.84
CA ARG A 219 -3.55 11.34 19.01
C ARG A 219 -3.39 9.84 18.78
N LEU A 220 -4.33 9.22 18.05
CA LEU A 220 -4.21 7.83 17.63
C LEU A 220 -2.97 7.62 16.78
N ILE A 221 -2.78 8.43 15.73
CA ILE A 221 -1.61 8.33 14.84
C ILE A 221 -0.31 8.48 15.64
N GLU A 222 -0.22 9.48 16.51
CA GLU A 222 0.93 9.69 17.39
C GLU A 222 1.25 8.45 18.23
N ARG A 223 0.22 7.83 18.83
CA ARG A 223 0.41 6.66 19.69
C ARG A 223 0.77 5.40 18.92
N VAL A 224 0.02 5.07 17.87
CA VAL A 224 0.20 3.82 17.12
C VAL A 224 1.54 3.79 16.39
N TRP A 225 1.95 4.91 15.80
CA TRP A 225 3.26 5.03 15.16
C TRP A 225 4.42 5.20 16.16
N GLY A 226 4.12 5.46 17.44
CA GLY A 226 5.13 5.69 18.47
C GLY A 226 5.88 7.01 18.29
N VAL A 227 5.18 8.07 17.91
CA VAL A 227 5.75 9.42 17.82
C VAL A 227 6.04 9.94 19.23
N THR A 228 7.31 10.24 19.51
CA THR A 228 7.73 10.90 20.75
C THR A 228 7.83 12.42 20.52
N ALA A 229 7.75 13.20 21.61
CA ALA A 229 7.73 14.67 21.56
C ALA A 229 8.94 15.31 20.85
N ASP A 230 10.07 14.60 20.76
CA ASP A 230 11.32 15.16 20.25
C ASP A 230 11.58 14.91 18.76
N GLY A 231 10.81 14.06 18.07
CA GLY A 231 10.89 13.87 16.61
C GLY A 231 12.28 13.45 16.03
N VAL A 232 13.30 13.36 16.86
CA VAL A 232 14.68 12.98 16.59
C VAL A 232 15.12 12.22 17.85
N ALA A 233 15.20 10.90 17.76
CA ALA A 233 15.97 10.14 18.75
C ALA A 233 17.47 10.41 18.50
N PRO A 234 18.34 10.30 19.52
CA PRO A 234 19.76 10.72 19.47
C PRO A 234 20.57 10.11 18.31
#